data_AF-A0A9P3LE60-F1
#
_entry.id   AF-A0A9P3LE60-F1
#
_cell.length_a   1.000
_cell.length_b   1.000
_cell.length_c   1.000
_cell.angle_alpha   90.00
_cell.angle_beta   90.00
_cell.angle_gamma   90.00
#
_symmetry.space_group_name_H-M   'P 1'
#
loop_
_entity.id
_entity.type
_entity.pdbx_description
1 polymer ?
#
loop_
_entity_poly.entity_id
_entity_poly.type
_entity_poly.pdbx_seq_one_letter_code
_entity_poly.pdbx_strand_id
1 'polypeptide(L)'
;MPSMEQGCIAVALVQRQVTLVHAARTHRHSDAFLDVHTYTPLAPRVFLRAAVPEARIAPADVLRVLPAAAPDAGVLELAPRAYAEFVALSARTQARYERLFCAMAEHGRARRR
;
A
#
# COMPACT_ATOMS: atom_id res chain seq x y z
N MET A 1 16.89 0.63 -3.82
CA MET A 1 15.57 0.15 -3.38
C MET A 1 15.83 -1.07 -2.53
N PRO A 2 15.48 -1.11 -1.24
CA PRO A 2 15.78 -2.29 -0.43
C PRO A 2 15.13 -3.55 -1.02
N SER A 3 15.87 -4.66 -1.03
CA SER A 3 15.37 -6.00 -1.36
C SER A 3 14.18 -6.33 -0.46
N MET A 4 13.05 -6.77 -1.03
CA MET A 4 11.86 -7.17 -0.27
C MET A 4 11.89 -8.68 -0.10
N GLU A 5 12.31 -9.15 1.06
CA GLU A 5 12.40 -10.57 1.38
C GLU A 5 11.03 -11.16 1.67
N GLN A 6 10.87 -12.48 1.47
CA GLN A 6 9.67 -13.19 1.89
C GLN A 6 9.46 -12.99 3.39
N GLY A 7 8.26 -12.60 3.81
CA GLY A 7 8.00 -12.22 5.20
C GLY A 7 7.97 -10.71 5.44
N CYS A 8 8.50 -9.89 4.53
CA CYS A 8 8.51 -8.44 4.70
C CYS A 8 7.12 -7.84 4.49
N ILE A 9 6.75 -6.93 5.39
CA ILE A 9 5.55 -6.12 5.29
C ILE A 9 5.94 -4.73 4.79
N ALA A 10 5.14 -4.20 3.88
CA ALA A 10 5.30 -2.85 3.39
C ALA A 10 3.95 -2.14 3.25
N VAL A 11 4.01 -0.82 3.23
CA VAL A 11 2.93 0.05 2.77
C VAL A 11 3.21 0.34 1.30
N ALA A 12 2.24 0.05 0.43
CA ALA A 12 2.37 0.25 -1.00
C ALA A 12 1.09 0.85 -1.61
N LEU A 13 1.21 1.34 -2.83
CA LEU A 13 0.07 1.70 -3.67
C LEU A 13 -0.40 0.48 -4.44
N VAL A 14 -1.60 -0.01 -4.13
CA VAL A 14 -2.26 -1.07 -4.88
C VAL A 14 -3.51 -0.48 -5.49
N GLN A 15 -3.64 -0.53 -6.83
CA GLN A 15 -4.80 0.05 -7.53
C GLN A 15 -5.10 1.51 -7.09
N ARG A 16 -4.04 2.31 -6.89
CA ARG A 16 -4.09 3.71 -6.43
C ARG A 16 -4.58 3.91 -4.99
N GLN A 17 -4.71 2.85 -4.20
CA GLN A 17 -5.03 2.91 -2.78
C GLN A 17 -3.80 2.58 -1.94
N VAL A 18 -3.63 3.27 -0.81
CA VAL A 18 -2.56 2.94 0.14
C VAL A 18 -2.99 1.71 0.92
N THR A 19 -2.20 0.65 0.82
CA THR A 19 -2.55 -0.67 1.31
C THR A 19 -1.33 -1.32 1.95
N LEU A 20 -1.57 -2.14 2.97
CA LEU A 20 -0.53 -3.01 3.53
C LEU A 20 -0.37 -4.24 2.65
N VAL A 21 0.89 -4.53 2.35
CA VAL A 21 1.27 -5.63 1.50
C VAL A 21 2.31 -6.50 2.19
N HIS A 22 2.25 -7.79 1.93
CA HIS A 22 3.21 -8.78 2.42
C HIS A 22 3.83 -9.48 1.20
N ALA A 23 5.15 -9.59 1.16
CA ALA A 23 5.84 -10.27 0.07
C ALA A 23 5.43 -11.75 0.00
N ALA A 24 4.86 -12.18 -1.13
CA ALA A 24 4.49 -13.59 -1.33
C ALA A 24 5.73 -14.49 -1.51
N ARG A 25 6.83 -13.90 -2.01
CA ARG A 25 8.12 -14.55 -2.24
C ARG A 25 9.27 -13.54 -2.03
N THR A 26 10.49 -14.04 -1.93
CA THR A 26 11.68 -13.19 -1.90
C THR A 26 11.91 -12.58 -3.28
N HIS A 27 11.87 -11.26 -3.35
CA HIS A 27 12.04 -10.52 -4.60
C HIS A 27 13.47 -10.01 -4.75
N ARG A 28 14.01 -10.12 -5.97
CA ARG A 28 15.34 -9.61 -6.30
C ARG A 28 15.24 -8.17 -6.78
N HIS A 29 16.37 -7.49 -6.70
CA HIS A 29 16.53 -6.11 -7.15
C HIS A 29 16.21 -5.89 -8.64
N SER A 30 16.33 -6.94 -9.46
CA SER A 30 16.07 -6.95 -10.90
C SER A 30 14.60 -7.24 -11.25
N ASP A 31 13.75 -7.52 -10.26
CA ASP A 31 12.38 -7.94 -10.53
C ASP A 31 11.55 -6.72 -10.95
N ALA A 32 10.91 -6.82 -12.11
CA ALA A 32 10.06 -5.76 -12.65
C ALA A 32 8.77 -5.56 -11.84
N PHE A 33 8.33 -6.61 -11.13
CA PHE A 33 7.11 -6.63 -10.34
C PHE A 33 7.35 -7.38 -9.03
N LEU A 34 6.62 -6.96 -8.00
CA LEU A 34 6.56 -7.62 -6.71
C LEU A 34 5.19 -8.30 -6.58
N ASP A 35 5.20 -9.63 -6.44
CA ASP A 35 4.04 -10.41 -6.06
C ASP A 35 3.80 -10.28 -4.55
N VAL A 36 2.63 -9.78 -4.17
CA VAL A 36 2.28 -9.46 -2.78
C VAL A 36 0.88 -9.89 -2.40
N HIS A 37 0.71 -10.27 -1.13
CA HIS A 37 -0.61 -10.39 -0.51
C HIS A 37 -1.05 -9.05 0.04
N THR A 38 -2.29 -8.67 -0.23
CA THR A 38 -2.86 -7.40 0.22
C THR A 38 -3.66 -7.59 1.50
N TYR A 39 -3.76 -6.52 2.29
CA TYR A 39 -4.48 -6.50 3.55
C TYR A 39 -5.52 -5.38 3.57
N THR A 40 -6.71 -5.69 4.08
CA THR A 40 -7.83 -4.77 4.23
C THR A 40 -7.97 -4.37 5.70
N PRO A 41 -8.18 -3.08 6.01
CA PRO A 41 -8.40 -2.65 7.39
C PRO A 41 -9.68 -3.27 7.95
N LEU A 42 -9.59 -3.86 9.14
CA LEU A 42 -10.73 -4.39 9.90
C LEU A 42 -11.06 -3.49 11.10
N ALA A 43 -10.02 -3.09 11.84
CA ALA A 43 -10.11 -2.22 13.00
C ALA A 43 -8.84 -1.36 13.09
N PRO A 44 -8.78 -0.34 13.97
CA PRO A 44 -7.54 0.42 14.16
C PRO A 44 -6.37 -0.52 14.46
N ARG A 45 -5.32 -0.44 13.64
CA ARG A 45 -4.11 -1.29 13.66
C ARG A 45 -4.30 -2.75 13.24
N VAL A 46 -5.53 -3.23 13.06
CA VAL A 46 -5.81 -4.63 12.72
C VAL A 46 -6.27 -4.73 11.28
N PHE A 47 -5.60 -5.57 10.50
CA PHE A 47 -5.85 -5.77 9.09
C PHE A 47 -6.04 -7.25 8.79
N LEU A 48 -6.90 -7.56 7.83
CA LEU A 48 -7.14 -8.91 7.35
C LEU A 48 -6.54 -9.11 5.99
N ARG A 49 -5.85 -10.22 5.78
CA ARG A 49 -5.39 -10.65 4.47
C ARG A 49 -6.60 -10.78 3.55
N ALA A 50 -6.52 -10.14 2.39
CA ALA A 50 -7.57 -10.22 1.40
C ALA A 50 -7.64 -11.65 0.83
N ALA A 51 -8.86 -12.14 0.57
CA ALA A 51 -9.10 -13.46 0.00
C ALA A 51 -8.80 -13.54 -1.51
N VAL A 52 -8.45 -12.40 -2.13
CA VAL A 52 -8.12 -12.31 -3.56
C VAL A 52 -6.71 -12.84 -3.85
N PRO A 53 -6.47 -13.32 -5.09
CA PRO A 53 -5.15 -13.78 -5.52
C PRO A 53 -4.10 -12.67 -5.39
N GLU A 54 -2.84 -13.08 -5.33
CA GLU A 54 -1.66 -12.21 -5.22
C GLU A 54 -1.74 -11.01 -6.17
N ALA A 55 -1.53 -9.82 -5.61
CA ALA A 55 -1.43 -8.59 -6.39
C ALA A 55 -0.01 -8.42 -6.91
N ARG A 56 0.12 -7.91 -8.13
CA ARG A 56 1.40 -7.46 -8.69
C ARG A 56 1.50 -5.95 -8.63
N ILE A 57 2.55 -5.47 -7.98
CA ILE A 57 2.87 -4.04 -7.91
C ILE A 57 4.24 -3.77 -8.49
N ALA A 58 4.47 -2.54 -8.99
CA ALA A 58 5.82 -2.14 -9.36
C ALA A 58 6.63 -1.86 -8.08
N PRO A 59 7.96 -2.07 -8.09
CA PRO A 59 8.82 -1.67 -6.97
C PRO A 59 8.69 -0.18 -6.59
N ALA A 60 8.38 0.67 -7.57
CA ALA A 60 8.16 2.10 -7.37
C ALA A 60 6.88 2.43 -6.57
N ASP A 61 5.93 1.49 -6.50
CA ASP A 61 4.69 1.67 -5.74
C ASP A 61 4.86 1.35 -4.25
N VAL A 62 6.01 0.80 -3.85
CA VAL A 62 6.35 0.59 -2.43
C VAL A 62 6.69 1.93 -1.79
N LEU A 63 5.86 2.35 -0.84
CA LEU A 63 6.04 3.62 -0.15
C LEU A 63 6.98 3.50 1.05
N ARG A 64 6.89 2.38 1.77
CA ARG A 64 7.64 2.17 3.02
C ARG A 64 7.66 0.68 3.36
N VAL A 65 8.83 0.14 3.68
CA VAL A 65 8.94 -1.18 4.31
C VAL A 65 8.81 -1.01 5.83
N LEU A 66 7.95 -1.82 6.45
CA LEU A 66 7.73 -1.83 7.89
C LEU A 66 8.61 -2.91 8.54
N PRO A 67 9.04 -2.74 9.80
CA PRO A 67 9.73 -3.79 10.52
C PRO A 67 8.86 -5.06 10.56
N ALA A 68 9.48 -6.22 10.39
CA ALA A 68 8.80 -7.49 10.23
C ALA A 68 7.84 -7.75 11.39
N ALA A 69 6.54 -7.80 11.09
CA ALA A 69 5.54 -8.39 11.95
C ALA A 69 5.07 -9.67 11.25
N ALA A 70 5.09 -10.81 11.93
CA ALA A 70 4.54 -12.02 11.34
C ALA A 70 3.01 -11.90 11.32
N PRO A 71 2.34 -12.01 10.17
CA PRO A 71 0.90 -12.12 10.16
C PRO A 71 0.48 -13.43 10.84
N ASP A 72 -0.41 -13.36 11.82
CA ASP A 72 -0.94 -14.52 12.53
C ASP A 72 -2.25 -14.95 11.88
N ALA A 73 -2.29 -16.17 11.32
CA ALA A 73 -3.48 -16.75 10.68
C ALA A 73 -4.19 -15.84 9.65
N GLY A 74 -3.46 -14.95 8.97
CA GLY A 74 -4.01 -14.00 8.01
C GLY A 74 -4.50 -12.67 8.62
N VAL A 75 -4.37 -12.50 9.93
CA VAL A 75 -4.53 -11.23 10.63
C VAL A 75 -3.17 -10.57 10.77
N LEU A 76 -3.11 -9.27 10.49
CA LEU A 76 -1.93 -8.46 10.71
C LEU A 76 -2.27 -7.35 11.69
N GLU A 77 -1.60 -7.35 12.84
CA GLU A 77 -1.63 -6.26 13.79
C GLU A 77 -0.37 -5.39 13.63
N LEU A 78 -0.57 -4.09 13.41
CA LEU A 78 0.51 -3.12 13.34
C LEU A 78 0.84 -2.54 14.72
N ALA A 79 2.13 -2.43 14.99
CA ALA A 79 2.61 -1.62 16.11
C ALA A 79 2.10 -0.16 15.98
N PRO A 80 1.84 0.55 17.10
CA PRO A 80 1.29 1.91 17.08
C PRO A 80 2.05 2.87 16.17
N ARG A 81 3.40 2.79 16.18
CA ARG A 81 4.26 3.62 15.32
C ARG A 81 4.08 3.33 13.84
N ALA A 82 4.01 2.06 13.45
CA ALA A 82 3.80 1.66 12.06
C ALA A 82 2.42 2.06 11.56
N TYR A 83 1.39 1.95 12.43
CA TYR A 83 0.05 2.40 12.10
C TYR A 83 -0.02 3.93 11.90
N ALA A 84 0.63 4.72 12.75
CA ALA A 84 0.71 6.16 12.58
C ALA A 84 1.37 6.55 11.23
N GLU A 85 2.43 5.84 10.83
CA GLU A 85 3.05 6.02 9.51
C GLU A 85 2.09 5.66 8.37
N PHE A 86 1.37 4.55 8.47
CA PHE A 86 0.36 4.15 7.49
C PHE A 86 -0.74 5.20 7.33
N VAL A 87 -1.26 5.74 8.44
CA VAL A 87 -2.28 6.81 8.43
C VAL A 87 -1.74 8.06 7.75
N ALA A 88 -0.51 8.47 8.08
CA ALA A 88 0.12 9.65 7.47
C ALA A 88 0.32 9.48 5.95
N LEU A 89 0.77 8.30 5.50
CA LEU A 89 0.93 7.98 4.08
C LEU A 89 -0.41 7.98 3.34
N SER A 90 -1.44 7.41 3.97
CA SER A 90 -2.80 7.39 3.44
C SER A 90 -3.35 8.79 3.26
N ALA A 91 -3.27 9.63 4.29
CA ALA A 91 -3.74 11.02 4.26
C ALA A 91 -3.00 11.85 3.19
N ARG A 92 -1.67 11.72 3.08
CA ARG A 92 -0.87 12.42 2.06
C ARG A 92 -1.28 12.01 0.65
N THR A 93 -1.51 10.71 0.43
CA THR A 93 -1.91 10.18 -0.86
C THR A 93 -3.32 10.63 -1.24
N GLN A 94 -4.26 10.57 -0.29
CA GLN A 94 -5.62 11.06 -0.47
C GLN A 94 -5.63 12.55 -0.84
N ALA A 95 -4.93 13.40 -0.09
CA ALA A 95 -4.82 14.82 -0.38
C ALA A 95 -4.23 15.09 -1.79
N ARG A 96 -3.26 14.28 -2.23
CA ARG A 96 -2.72 14.38 -3.59
C ARG A 96 -3.79 14.07 -4.64
N TYR A 97 -4.59 13.03 -4.45
CA TYR A 97 -5.65 12.68 -5.40
C TYR A 97 -6.80 13.66 -5.40
N GLU A 98 -7.19 14.18 -4.23
CA GLU A 98 -8.18 15.25 -4.12
C GLU A 98 -7.76 16.49 -4.92
N ARG A 99 -6.49 16.92 -4.81
CA ARG A 99 -5.96 18.05 -5.60
C ARG A 99 -6.02 17.78 -7.11
N LEU A 100 -5.62 16.59 -7.55
CA LEU A 100 -5.71 16.22 -8.96
C LEU A 100 -7.16 16.22 -9.46
N PHE A 101 -8.08 15.71 -8.65
CA PHE A 101 -9.50 15.72 -8.97
C PHE A 101 -10.06 17.14 -9.09
N CYS A 102 -9.75 18.03 -8.15
CA CYS A 102 -10.15 19.44 -8.21
C CYS A 102 -9.62 20.13 -9.48
N ALA A 103 -8.34 19.96 -9.81
CA ALA A 103 -7.74 20.55 -11.01
C ALA A 103 -8.40 20.04 -12.31
N MET A 104 -8.73 18.74 -12.38
CA MET A 104 -9.46 18.18 -13.52
C MET A 104 -10.89 18.72 -13.62
N ALA A 105 -11.58 18.89 -12.50
CA ALA A 105 -12.93 19.44 -12.47
C ALA A 105 -12.96 20.90 -12.95
N GLU A 106 -11.97 21.71 -12.56
CA GLU A 106 -11.79 23.08 -13.03
C GLU A 106 -11.54 23.13 -14.54
N HIS A 107 -10.62 22.28 -15.03
CA HIS A 107 -10.30 22.24 -16.46
C HIS A 107 -11.48 21.74 -17.32
N GLY A 108 -12.27 20.79 -16.81
CA GLY A 108 -13.49 20.31 -17.45
C GLY A 108 -14.58 21.38 -17.54
N ARG A 109 -14.70 22.25 -16.53
CA ARG A 109 -15.62 23.40 -16.56
C ARG A 109 -15.18 24.47 -17.56
N ALA A 110 -13.87 24.72 -17.69
CA ALA A 110 -13.32 25.69 -18.63
C ALA A 110 -13.55 25.28 -20.11
N ARG A 111 -13.53 23.98 -20.43
CA ARG A 111 -13.78 23.48 -21.79
C ARG A 111 -15.26 23.46 -22.22
N ARG A 112 -16.20 23.66 -21.29
CA ARG A 112 -17.66 23.66 -21.54
C ARG A 112 -18.26 25.06 -21.62
N ARG A 113 -17.44 26.11 -21.52
CA ARG A 113 -17.81 27.51 -21.74
C ARG A 113 -17.22 27.97 -23.06
#